data_AF-E5AFH8-F1
#
_entry.id   AF-E5AFH8-F1
#
_cell.length_a   1.000
_cell.length_b   1.000
_cell.length_c   1.000
_cell.angle_alpha   90.00
_cell.angle_beta   90.00
_cell.angle_gamma   90.00
#
_symmetry.space_group_name_H-M   'P 1'
#
loop_
_entity.id
_entity.type
_entity.pdbx_description
1 polymer ?
#
loop_
_entity_poly.entity_id
_entity_poly.type
_entity_poly.pdbx_seq_one_letter_code
_entity_poly.pdbx_strand_id
1 'polypeptide(L)'
;MGKPLEKHGEIELQHSKCPTSKGTIYVTLALRIKLLRESYPLMPTQKIPKVIDYYHKMHPATHLTHLTHPTISRLAGSKSAHWHLRLRLRLWALGHPSSLSLRLSLVFSAHTGSSAPFRDISMKSFKRFVDKRRQSFQKNKRQASNSAPVPAPAPAPIPTPAPVDAQAAPNVEERAAAPEDQQQVLAEAASGTLQIALQNKTNSGDVYAYITGLALERNNTPLFVQADGQNIYYPASPQEIQQPLQADVAIRLGAPGNTVNVRIPKIAGGRIWFSIGARLTFKLNPGPAVVEPSVTNPSDPNYNIDWTFCEFTYNDAQLFANISYVDFINIPISLSLTGTSGNTQTVPGMGPDGLQRIVNELRTQAQRDGRPWDQLIYESNGRPLRVLSPNNLMVGNENAWGNYWDGYIQAVWNKYRNENLTINTQAAAGNLTGRVQGEELQLGEAGNFGRPSARDIFTCSTGPFATGSNQARNAVIPRLAAAFNRSILLNTPGNQFPNGSDPSKYYQDVTTNHYSRIVHQVQRDGRGYAFPYDDVVPDGGRDVAGTVFDGSPQLFTVAVGGN
;
A
#
# COMPACT_ATOMS: atom_id res chain seq x y z
N MET A 1 8.21 29.57 -14.57
CA MET A 1 8.53 28.71 -15.73
C MET A 1 10.04 28.67 -15.92
N GLY A 2 10.66 27.49 -15.78
CA GLY A 2 12.08 27.27 -16.05
C GLY A 2 12.26 25.87 -16.64
N LYS A 3 12.99 25.74 -17.76
CA LYS A 3 13.22 24.47 -18.48
C LYS A 3 14.11 23.53 -17.65
N PRO A 4 13.95 22.19 -17.72
CA PRO A 4 14.94 21.27 -17.16
C PRO A 4 16.22 21.29 -18.01
N LEU A 5 17.38 21.32 -17.35
CA LEU A 5 18.69 21.11 -17.99
C LEU A 5 18.76 19.68 -18.56
N GLU A 6 18.89 19.53 -19.86
CA GLU A 6 19.41 18.30 -20.49
C GLU A 6 20.94 18.36 -20.47
N LYS A 7 21.60 17.35 -19.91
CA LYS A 7 23.04 17.11 -20.11
C LYS A 7 23.22 15.88 -21.00
N HIS A 8 23.95 16.05 -22.10
CA HIS A 8 24.40 14.97 -22.96
C HIS A 8 25.85 14.60 -22.62
N GLY A 9 26.15 13.30 -22.55
CA GLY A 9 27.51 12.78 -22.53
C GLY A 9 27.71 11.85 -23.72
N GLU A 10 28.81 12.04 -24.47
CA GLU A 10 29.27 11.11 -25.51
C GLU A 10 30.34 10.18 -24.94
N ILE A 11 30.35 8.92 -25.41
CA ILE A 11 31.41 7.95 -25.16
C ILE A 11 32.07 7.66 -26.49
N GLU A 12 33.36 8.01 -26.62
CA GLU A 12 34.18 7.68 -27.79
C GLU A 12 35.00 6.41 -27.50
N LEU A 13 34.89 5.40 -28.37
CA LEU A 13 35.66 4.16 -28.27
C LEU A 13 36.94 4.26 -29.11
N GLN A 14 38.09 4.43 -28.46
CA GLN A 14 39.39 4.28 -29.13
C GLN A 14 39.73 2.79 -29.31
N HIS A 15 40.01 2.39 -30.54
CA HIS A 15 40.51 1.05 -30.88
C HIS A 15 42.04 1.04 -30.83
N SER A 16 42.65 0.16 -30.04
CA SER A 16 44.06 -0.20 -30.21
C SER A 16 44.20 -1.33 -31.25
N LYS A 17 45.09 -1.13 -32.23
CA LYS A 17 45.45 -2.14 -33.24
C LYS A 17 46.45 -3.15 -32.67
N CYS A 18 46.19 -4.45 -32.84
CA CYS A 18 47.22 -5.50 -33.02
C CYS A 18 46.60 -6.82 -33.50
N PRO A 19 47.38 -7.78 -34.06
CA PRO A 19 47.09 -8.35 -35.37
C PRO A 19 46.59 -9.80 -35.32
N THR A 20 45.97 -10.18 -36.44
CA THR A 20 45.76 -11.54 -36.98
C THR A 20 46.24 -12.74 -36.16
N SER A 21 45.31 -13.49 -35.58
CA SER A 21 45.12 -14.93 -35.84
C SER A 21 43.92 -15.44 -35.04
N LYS A 22 43.34 -16.55 -35.50
CA LYS A 22 42.07 -17.14 -35.06
C LYS A 22 41.94 -17.19 -33.53
N GLY A 23 41.02 -16.42 -32.97
CA GLY A 23 40.68 -16.46 -31.54
C GLY A 23 39.41 -15.68 -31.24
N THR A 24 38.56 -16.27 -30.40
CA THR A 24 37.34 -15.64 -29.85
C THR A 24 37.70 -14.33 -29.14
N ILE A 25 37.07 -13.21 -29.52
CA ILE A 25 37.23 -11.93 -28.84
C ILE A 25 36.28 -11.91 -27.63
N TYR A 26 36.83 -11.83 -26.42
CA TYR A 26 36.07 -11.52 -25.21
C TYR A 26 36.09 -10.01 -24.98
N VAL A 27 34.92 -9.37 -25.00
CA VAL A 27 34.77 -7.96 -24.62
C VAL A 27 34.29 -7.92 -23.18
N THR A 28 35.17 -7.57 -22.25
CA THR A 28 34.79 -7.30 -20.85
C THR A 28 34.31 -5.86 -20.75
N LEU A 29 33.01 -5.65 -20.50
CA LEU A 29 32.46 -4.32 -20.25
C LEU A 29 32.77 -3.91 -18.79
N ALA A 30 33.80 -3.08 -18.58
CA ALA A 30 34.05 -2.48 -17.28
C ALA A 30 33.38 -1.09 -17.23
N LEU A 31 32.32 -0.95 -16.43
CA LEU A 31 31.67 0.33 -16.18
C LEU A 31 32.55 1.17 -15.23
N ARG A 32 33.23 2.21 -15.74
CA ARG A 32 33.89 3.23 -14.91
C ARG A 32 33.03 4.49 -14.91
N ILE A 33 32.34 4.76 -13.80
CA ILE A 33 31.66 6.05 -13.60
C ILE A 33 32.70 7.06 -13.14
N LYS A 34 32.98 8.07 -13.96
CA LYS A 34 33.85 9.20 -13.62
C LYS A 34 32.97 10.33 -13.10
N LEU A 35 32.88 10.49 -11.77
CA LEU A 35 32.27 11.68 -11.17
C LEU A 35 33.21 12.87 -11.38
N LEU A 36 32.74 13.91 -12.04
CA LEU A 36 33.43 15.20 -12.10
C LEU A 36 33.39 15.83 -10.70
N ARG A 37 34.56 16.18 -10.20
CA ARG A 37 34.86 16.69 -8.86
C ARG A 37 35.12 18.19 -9.00
N GLU A 38 34.30 19.03 -8.37
CA GLU A 38 34.66 20.42 -8.11
C GLU A 38 34.92 20.57 -6.59
N SER A 39 36.19 20.90 -6.29
CA SER A 39 36.71 21.66 -5.15
C SER A 39 36.80 21.02 -3.75
N TYR A 40 38.06 21.02 -3.23
CA TYR A 40 38.60 20.71 -1.88
C TYR A 40 39.26 19.32 -1.63
N PRO A 41 40.34 19.26 -0.81
CA PRO A 41 41.59 18.59 -1.16
C PRO A 41 41.70 17.12 -0.71
N LEU A 42 42.74 16.50 -1.26
CA LEU A 42 43.10 15.09 -1.31
C LEU A 42 43.30 14.40 0.05
N MET A 43 42.81 13.15 0.17
CA MET A 43 43.43 12.06 0.92
C MET A 43 43.18 10.71 0.22
N PRO A 44 44.05 9.70 0.40
CA PRO A 44 44.34 8.69 -0.62
C PRO A 44 43.51 7.40 -0.54
N THR A 45 43.37 6.80 -1.71
CA THR A 45 42.73 5.52 -2.07
C THR A 45 43.31 4.28 -1.39
N GLN A 46 42.46 3.39 -0.84
CA GLN A 46 42.72 1.94 -0.80
C GLN A 46 41.45 1.07 -0.94
N LYS A 47 41.44 0.30 -2.04
CA LYS A 47 41.00 -1.10 -2.26
C LYS A 47 39.51 -1.50 -2.16
N ILE A 48 38.93 -1.72 -3.35
CA ILE A 48 37.75 -2.55 -3.66
C ILE A 48 38.26 -3.97 -4.01
N PRO A 49 37.85 -5.05 -3.31
CA PRO A 49 36.89 -5.99 -3.90
C PRO A 49 36.00 -6.75 -2.88
N LYS A 50 34.66 -6.65 -2.99
CA LYS A 50 33.67 -7.60 -2.42
C LYS A 50 32.25 -7.27 -2.89
N VAL A 51 31.92 -7.63 -4.14
CA VAL A 51 30.53 -7.51 -4.67
C VAL A 51 29.97 -8.87 -5.12
N ILE A 52 30.84 -9.86 -5.36
CA ILE A 52 30.42 -11.18 -5.87
C ILE A 52 29.98 -12.14 -4.74
N ASP A 53 30.57 -12.03 -3.54
CA ASP A 53 30.18 -12.86 -2.38
C ASP A 53 28.78 -12.53 -1.82
N TYR A 54 28.26 -11.33 -2.09
CA TYR A 54 26.99 -10.85 -1.55
C TYR A 54 25.77 -11.56 -2.18
N TYR A 55 25.87 -11.98 -3.44
CA TYR A 55 24.74 -12.58 -4.16
C TYR A 55 24.54 -14.07 -3.85
N HIS A 56 25.63 -14.82 -3.57
CA HIS A 56 25.56 -16.25 -3.26
C HIS A 56 25.02 -16.55 -1.85
N LYS A 57 25.10 -15.61 -0.90
CA LYS A 57 24.58 -15.79 0.46
C LYS A 57 23.07 -15.52 0.61
N MET A 58 22.45 -14.80 -0.33
CA MET A 58 21.02 -14.44 -0.24
C MET A 58 20.06 -15.46 -0.87
N HIS A 59 20.54 -16.40 -1.71
CA HIS A 59 19.64 -17.31 -2.44
C HIS A 59 20.21 -18.73 -2.58
N PRO A 60 20.13 -19.61 -1.54
CA PRO A 60 20.60 -20.99 -1.64
C PRO A 60 19.65 -21.94 -2.40
N ALA A 61 18.61 -21.43 -3.08
CA ALA A 61 17.68 -22.25 -3.86
C ALA A 61 17.24 -21.57 -5.15
N THR A 62 18.19 -21.25 -6.04
CA THR A 62 17.89 -20.96 -7.44
C THR A 62 18.97 -21.57 -8.32
N HIS A 63 18.63 -22.66 -9.00
CA HIS A 63 19.41 -23.15 -10.12
C HIS A 63 19.36 -22.12 -11.25
N LEU A 64 20.46 -21.38 -11.45
CA LEU A 64 20.70 -20.65 -12.69
C LEU A 64 20.88 -21.68 -13.82
N THR A 65 19.83 -21.87 -14.63
CA THR A 65 20.00 -22.45 -15.96
C THR A 65 20.78 -21.45 -16.82
N HIS A 66 21.96 -21.87 -17.30
CA HIS A 66 22.72 -21.17 -18.33
C HIS A 66 21.81 -20.79 -19.51
N LEU A 67 21.71 -19.50 -19.83
CA LEU A 67 21.22 -19.05 -21.12
C LEU A 67 22.25 -19.44 -22.19
N THR A 68 21.93 -20.45 -22.98
CA THR A 68 22.66 -20.76 -24.21
C THR A 68 22.47 -19.63 -25.22
N HIS A 69 23.56 -19.01 -25.65
CA HIS A 69 23.56 -17.97 -26.69
C HIS A 69 23.10 -18.54 -28.06
N PRO A 70 22.41 -17.75 -28.90
CA PRO A 70 22.13 -18.17 -30.27
C PRO A 70 23.43 -18.22 -31.08
N THR A 71 23.66 -19.35 -31.74
CA THR A 71 24.73 -19.52 -32.73
C THR A 71 24.38 -18.73 -33.98
N ILE A 72 25.19 -17.73 -34.34
CA ILE A 72 25.06 -17.04 -35.64
C ILE A 72 25.99 -17.76 -36.63
N SER A 73 25.41 -18.57 -37.51
CA SER A 73 26.10 -19.14 -38.67
C SER A 73 26.26 -18.08 -39.74
N ARG A 74 27.49 -17.84 -40.19
CA ARG A 74 27.79 -16.86 -41.26
C ARG A 74 27.52 -17.50 -42.62
N LEU A 75 26.56 -16.98 -43.39
CA LEU A 75 26.47 -17.23 -44.83
C LEU A 75 27.60 -16.46 -45.53
N ALA A 76 28.35 -17.16 -46.38
CA ALA A 76 29.50 -16.62 -47.08
C ALA A 76 29.09 -15.60 -48.15
N GLY A 77 29.78 -14.46 -48.19
CA GLY A 77 29.76 -13.54 -49.32
C GLY A 77 29.04 -12.20 -49.07
N SER A 78 29.73 -11.25 -48.42
CA SER A 78 29.65 -9.82 -48.74
C SER A 78 30.69 -9.06 -47.90
N LYS A 79 31.40 -8.12 -48.54
CA LYS A 79 32.52 -7.35 -47.99
C LYS A 79 31.99 -6.24 -47.07
N SER A 80 32.64 -6.09 -45.91
CA SER A 80 32.60 -4.93 -44.99
C SER A 80 31.21 -4.31 -44.68
N ALA A 81 30.62 -4.67 -43.55
CA ALA A 81 29.54 -3.91 -42.92
C ALA A 81 30.08 -3.25 -41.63
N HIS A 82 30.05 -1.91 -41.58
CA HIS A 82 30.28 -1.15 -40.35
C HIS A 82 29.01 -1.18 -39.49
N TRP A 83 29.13 -1.60 -38.23
CA TRP A 83 28.03 -1.56 -37.27
C TRP A 83 28.27 -0.41 -36.28
N HIS A 84 27.38 0.56 -36.25
CA HIS A 84 27.35 1.57 -35.19
C HIS A 84 26.38 1.14 -34.09
N LEU A 85 26.91 0.87 -32.89
CA LEU A 85 26.09 0.64 -31.71
C LEU A 85 25.88 1.99 -30.99
N ARG A 86 24.66 2.54 -31.04
CA ARG A 86 24.27 3.69 -30.21
C ARG A 86 23.55 3.20 -28.95
N LEU A 87 24.15 3.42 -27.79
CA LEU A 87 23.51 3.24 -26.49
C LEU A 87 22.97 4.60 -26.01
N ARG A 88 21.66 4.69 -25.77
CA ARG A 88 21.04 5.82 -25.08
C ARG A 88 20.61 5.38 -23.68
N LEU A 89 21.19 6.00 -22.65
CA LEU A 89 20.73 5.87 -21.27
C LEU A 89 19.71 6.98 -20.97
N ARG A 90 18.54 6.60 -20.45
CA ARG A 90 17.56 7.53 -19.85
C ARG A 90 17.30 7.08 -18.41
N LEU A 91 17.52 7.97 -17.46
CA LEU A 91 17.19 7.78 -16.05
C LEU A 91 15.94 8.60 -15.73
N TRP A 92 14.97 7.98 -15.07
CA TRP A 92 13.77 8.64 -14.55
C TRP A 92 13.66 8.30 -13.06
N ALA A 93 13.47 9.32 -12.22
CA ALA A 93 13.00 9.15 -10.85
C ALA A 93 11.54 9.63 -10.83
N LEU A 94 10.60 8.73 -10.51
CA LEU A 94 9.20 9.06 -10.30
C LEU A 94 8.87 8.75 -8.85
N GLY A 95 8.36 9.74 -8.13
CA GLY A 95 8.03 9.65 -6.72
C GLY A 95 6.70 8.95 -6.46
N HIS A 96 6.74 7.84 -5.72
CA HIS A 96 5.82 7.52 -4.62
C HIS A 96 6.43 6.38 -3.77
N PRO A 97 6.12 6.32 -2.45
CA PRO A 97 6.91 5.58 -1.47
C PRO A 97 6.43 4.12 -1.36
N SER A 98 6.84 3.24 -2.28
CA SER A 98 6.79 1.78 -2.01
C SER A 98 7.49 0.89 -3.06
N SER A 99 8.08 1.42 -4.14
CA SER A 99 8.94 0.57 -4.98
C SER A 99 9.95 1.38 -5.80
N LEU A 100 11.24 1.15 -5.54
CA LEU A 100 12.30 1.55 -6.46
C LEU A 100 12.55 0.39 -7.43
N SER A 101 12.08 0.51 -8.67
CA SER A 101 12.45 -0.42 -9.76
C SER A 101 13.40 0.27 -10.72
N LEU A 102 14.65 -0.19 -10.78
CA LEU A 102 15.56 0.15 -11.87
C LEU A 102 15.24 -0.72 -13.10
N ARG A 103 14.73 -0.12 -14.17
CA ARG A 103 14.65 -0.77 -15.48
C ARG A 103 15.82 -0.34 -16.35
N LEU A 104 16.60 -1.33 -16.80
CA LEU A 104 17.57 -1.18 -17.87
C LEU A 104 16.91 -1.62 -19.18
N SER A 105 16.68 -0.69 -20.11
CA SER A 105 16.16 -1.02 -21.44
C SER A 105 17.29 -0.98 -22.46
N LEU A 106 17.62 -2.13 -23.06
CA LEU A 106 18.47 -2.22 -24.25
C LEU A 106 17.57 -2.18 -25.48
N VAL A 107 17.69 -1.13 -26.30
CA VAL A 107 16.97 -1.02 -27.57
C VAL A 107 17.93 -1.41 -28.69
N PHE A 108 17.62 -2.48 -29.42
CA PHE A 108 18.31 -2.84 -30.66
C PHE A 108 17.48 -2.35 -31.84
N SER A 109 18.05 -1.48 -32.67
CA SER A 109 17.48 -1.17 -33.99
C SER A 109 18.41 -1.71 -35.06
N ALA A 110 17.91 -2.64 -35.87
CA ALA A 110 18.51 -3.02 -37.15
C ALA A 110 17.63 -2.45 -38.27
N HIS A 111 18.23 -1.73 -39.22
CA HIS A 111 17.56 -1.34 -40.46
C HIS A 111 18.08 -2.25 -41.58
N THR A 112 17.18 -2.97 -42.25
CA THR A 112 17.46 -3.59 -43.53
C THR A 112 16.24 -3.38 -44.43
N GLY A 113 16.43 -2.67 -45.55
CA GLY A 113 15.41 -2.57 -46.58
C GLY A 113 15.37 -3.85 -47.43
N SER A 114 14.16 -4.34 -47.70
CA SER A 114 13.74 -5.26 -48.78
C SER A 114 12.82 -6.41 -48.30
N SER A 115 11.84 -6.75 -49.13
CA SER A 115 10.61 -7.50 -48.92
C SER A 115 10.68 -9.01 -49.27
N ALA A 116 10.17 -9.91 -48.40
CA ALA A 116 9.45 -11.19 -48.69
C ALA A 116 9.28 -12.06 -47.41
N PRO A 117 8.27 -12.98 -47.32
CA PRO A 117 7.83 -13.59 -46.06
C PRO A 117 8.47 -14.96 -45.74
N PHE A 118 8.62 -15.31 -44.45
CA PHE A 118 9.11 -16.63 -44.00
C PHE A 118 8.05 -17.41 -43.23
N ARG A 119 7.94 -18.71 -43.58
CA ARG A 119 7.00 -19.73 -43.09
C ARG A 119 7.47 -20.44 -41.80
N ASP A 120 6.46 -20.96 -41.13
CA ASP A 120 6.31 -21.78 -39.93
C ASP A 120 7.25 -23.01 -39.78
N ILE A 121 8.08 -23.06 -38.71
CA ILE A 121 8.78 -24.26 -38.23
C ILE A 121 8.86 -24.30 -36.67
N SER A 122 8.11 -25.27 -36.13
CA SER A 122 8.40 -26.13 -34.95
C SER A 122 7.91 -25.75 -33.53
N MET A 123 6.62 -26.02 -33.30
CA MET A 123 5.98 -26.30 -32.00
C MET A 123 6.26 -27.72 -31.44
N LYS A 124 6.94 -28.61 -32.17
CA LYS A 124 7.12 -30.03 -31.80
C LYS A 124 8.28 -30.26 -30.83
N SER A 125 9.32 -29.41 -30.87
CA SER A 125 10.49 -29.51 -29.99
C SER A 125 10.16 -29.11 -28.55
N PHE A 126 9.29 -28.11 -28.38
CA PHE A 126 8.90 -27.57 -27.08
C PHE A 126 8.02 -28.53 -26.27
N LYS A 127 7.10 -29.23 -26.94
CA LYS A 127 6.19 -30.19 -26.29
C LYS A 127 6.93 -31.38 -25.65
N ARG A 128 7.95 -31.91 -26.32
CA ARG A 128 8.80 -33.00 -25.78
C ARG A 128 9.62 -32.60 -24.55
N PHE A 129 9.98 -31.31 -24.43
CA PHE A 129 10.73 -30.80 -23.28
C PHE A 129 9.84 -30.66 -22.03
N VAL A 130 8.59 -30.22 -22.21
CA VAL A 130 7.60 -30.06 -21.13
C VAL A 130 7.21 -31.41 -20.53
N ASP A 131 7.02 -32.44 -21.37
CA ASP A 131 6.61 -33.78 -20.90
C ASP A 131 7.70 -34.47 -20.06
N LYS A 132 8.99 -34.28 -20.41
CA LYS A 132 10.12 -34.80 -19.62
C LYS A 132 10.25 -34.15 -18.23
N ARG A 133 9.93 -32.86 -18.09
CA ARG A 133 9.94 -32.19 -16.78
C ARG A 133 8.77 -32.62 -15.90
N ARG A 134 7.60 -32.90 -16.49
CA ARG A 134 6.40 -33.33 -15.75
C ARG A 134 6.58 -34.70 -15.08
N GLN A 135 7.28 -35.63 -15.73
CA GLN A 135 7.59 -36.96 -15.18
C GLN A 135 8.61 -36.93 -14.02
N SER A 136 9.58 -36.01 -14.07
CA SER A 136 10.57 -35.83 -13.00
C SER A 136 9.93 -35.32 -11.69
N PHE A 137 9.00 -34.36 -11.81
CA PHE A 137 8.28 -33.80 -10.66
C PHE A 137 7.34 -34.80 -9.97
N GLN A 138 6.71 -35.71 -10.71
CA GLN A 138 5.85 -36.75 -10.12
C GLN A 138 6.63 -37.81 -9.35
N LYS A 139 7.90 -38.05 -9.70
CA LYS A 139 8.76 -39.02 -9.02
C LYS A 139 9.23 -38.53 -7.65
N ASN A 140 9.57 -37.23 -7.53
CA ASN A 140 9.95 -36.61 -6.25
C ASN A 140 8.78 -36.52 -5.26
N LYS A 141 7.55 -36.38 -5.75
CA LYS A 141 6.36 -36.29 -4.89
C LYS A 141 5.97 -37.62 -4.21
N ARG A 142 6.38 -38.77 -4.77
CA ARG A 142 6.14 -40.11 -4.20
C ARG A 142 7.16 -40.53 -3.13
N GLN A 143 8.33 -39.87 -3.06
CA GLN A 143 9.33 -40.15 -2.02
C GLN A 143 9.08 -39.39 -0.71
N ALA A 144 8.30 -38.30 -0.74
CA ALA A 144 7.98 -37.50 0.44
C ALA A 144 6.77 -38.00 1.27
N SER A 145 6.08 -39.07 0.83
CA SER A 145 4.84 -39.56 1.46
C SER A 145 4.98 -40.82 2.32
N ASN A 146 6.19 -41.27 2.64
CA ASN A 146 6.45 -42.53 3.37
C ASN A 146 7.13 -42.35 4.75
N SER A 147 6.62 -41.43 5.58
CA SER A 147 7.01 -41.35 7.00
C SER A 147 5.76 -41.11 7.86
N ALA A 148 5.33 -42.15 8.58
CA ALA A 148 4.15 -42.16 9.45
C ALA A 148 4.47 -41.65 10.88
N PRO A 149 3.48 -41.15 11.65
CA PRO A 149 3.68 -40.50 12.95
C PRO A 149 3.51 -41.44 14.16
N VAL A 150 4.15 -41.09 15.29
CA VAL A 150 4.04 -41.76 16.60
C VAL A 150 3.02 -41.00 17.49
N PRO A 151 2.15 -41.65 18.29
CA PRO A 151 1.06 -40.99 19.02
C PRO A 151 1.42 -40.51 20.44
N ALA A 152 0.65 -39.53 20.92
CA ALA A 152 0.77 -38.79 22.20
C ALA A 152 0.21 -39.55 23.42
N PRO A 153 0.49 -39.06 24.66
CA PRO A 153 -0.36 -39.28 25.82
C PRO A 153 -1.07 -38.01 26.33
N ALA A 154 -2.28 -38.21 26.88
CA ALA A 154 -3.26 -37.23 27.35
C ALA A 154 -3.01 -36.71 28.81
N PRO A 155 -3.71 -35.64 29.27
CA PRO A 155 -3.38 -34.88 30.47
C PRO A 155 -4.11 -35.33 31.75
N ALA A 156 -3.64 -34.86 32.93
CA ALA A 156 -4.23 -35.10 34.25
C ALA A 156 -4.19 -33.78 35.10
N PRO A 157 -4.92 -33.64 36.23
CA PRO A 157 -5.96 -32.62 36.41
C PRO A 157 -5.65 -31.49 37.40
N ILE A 158 -6.49 -30.45 37.36
CA ILE A 158 -6.54 -29.26 38.24
C ILE A 158 -7.11 -29.63 39.62
N PRO A 159 -6.61 -29.03 40.72
CA PRO A 159 -7.38 -28.89 41.96
C PRO A 159 -7.82 -27.43 42.24
N THR A 160 -9.12 -27.27 42.53
CA THR A 160 -9.74 -26.09 43.15
C THR A 160 -9.51 -26.11 44.67
N PRO A 161 -9.58 -24.96 45.36
CA PRO A 161 -10.61 -24.82 46.40
C PRO A 161 -11.39 -23.49 46.35
N ALA A 162 -12.63 -23.56 46.84
CA ALA A 162 -13.64 -22.51 46.97
C ALA A 162 -13.53 -21.76 48.34
N PRO A 163 -14.59 -21.09 48.83
CA PRO A 163 -14.96 -19.69 48.60
C PRO A 163 -14.83 -18.83 49.89
N VAL A 164 -14.92 -17.50 49.79
CA VAL A 164 -15.21 -16.64 50.96
C VAL A 164 -16.17 -15.51 50.61
N ASP A 165 -17.09 -15.31 51.54
CA ASP A 165 -18.38 -14.62 51.44
C ASP A 165 -18.33 -13.10 51.32
N ALA A 166 -19.46 -12.60 50.83
CA ALA A 166 -19.87 -11.21 50.77
C ALA A 166 -20.22 -10.62 52.16
N GLN A 167 -20.02 -9.31 52.32
CA GLN A 167 -20.91 -8.45 53.11
C GLN A 167 -20.74 -6.97 52.73
N ALA A 168 -21.86 -6.25 52.75
CA ALA A 168 -22.06 -4.93 52.15
C ALA A 168 -22.31 -3.83 53.20
N ALA A 169 -21.97 -2.60 52.79
CA ALA A 169 -22.55 -1.29 53.15
C ALA A 169 -22.27 -0.69 54.56
N PRO A 170 -22.51 0.63 54.76
CA PRO A 170 -22.26 1.78 53.88
C PRO A 170 -21.43 2.87 54.61
N ASN A 171 -20.69 3.71 53.89
CA ASN A 171 -20.23 5.00 54.43
C ASN A 171 -20.57 6.12 53.46
N VAL A 172 -21.36 7.05 53.97
CA VAL A 172 -21.74 8.33 53.38
C VAL A 172 -20.62 9.30 53.69
N GLU A 173 -19.89 9.77 52.68
CA GLU A 173 -19.08 10.99 52.79
C GLU A 173 -19.21 11.80 51.50
N GLU A 174 -19.92 12.91 51.66
CA GLU A 174 -19.77 14.22 51.04
C GLU A 174 -19.31 14.33 49.57
N ARG A 175 -20.27 14.77 48.75
CA ARG A 175 -20.17 15.07 47.33
C ARG A 175 -19.28 16.31 47.12
N ALA A 176 -17.99 16.11 46.93
CA ALA A 176 -17.10 17.16 46.43
C ALA A 176 -17.42 17.46 44.96
N ALA A 177 -17.57 18.75 44.66
CA ALA A 177 -17.93 19.28 43.34
C ALA A 177 -16.94 18.83 42.25
N ALA A 178 -17.49 18.54 41.07
CA ALA A 178 -16.72 18.27 39.86
C ALA A 178 -15.84 19.48 39.51
N PRO A 179 -14.55 19.28 39.14
CA PRO A 179 -13.74 20.39 38.65
C PRO A 179 -14.26 20.83 37.28
N GLU A 180 -14.51 22.13 37.18
CA GLU A 180 -14.89 22.86 35.97
C GLU A 180 -13.90 22.61 34.83
N ASP A 181 -14.42 22.58 33.60
CA ASP A 181 -13.67 22.46 32.35
C ASP A 181 -12.47 23.40 32.33
N GLN A 182 -11.27 22.86 32.57
CA GLN A 182 -10.03 23.54 32.23
C GLN A 182 -9.88 23.52 30.71
N GLN A 183 -10.53 24.49 30.06
CA GLN A 183 -10.19 24.89 28.70
C GLN A 183 -8.74 25.40 28.74
N GLN A 184 -7.78 24.51 28.45
CA GLN A 184 -6.39 24.90 28.24
C GLN A 184 -6.38 25.96 27.14
N VAL A 185 -5.94 27.17 27.49
CA VAL A 185 -5.74 28.27 26.55
C VAL A 185 -4.80 27.78 25.45
N LEU A 186 -5.33 27.62 24.24
CA LEU A 186 -4.56 27.19 23.07
C LEU A 186 -3.48 28.24 22.78
N ALA A 187 -2.21 27.89 23.01
CA ALA A 187 -1.10 28.73 22.61
C ALA A 187 -1.02 28.79 21.09
N GLU A 188 -1.00 30.00 20.52
CA GLU A 188 -0.98 30.23 19.07
C GLU A 188 0.12 29.37 18.38
N ALA A 189 -0.21 28.78 17.24
CA ALA A 189 0.73 27.98 16.49
C ALA A 189 1.85 28.88 15.93
N ALA A 190 3.12 28.46 16.08
CA ALA A 190 4.21 29.18 15.43
C ALA A 190 4.05 29.02 13.90
N SER A 191 4.37 30.05 13.13
CA SER A 191 4.28 30.01 11.66
C SER A 191 4.96 28.74 11.11
N GLY A 192 4.20 27.93 10.35
CA GLY A 192 4.67 26.66 9.77
C GLY A 192 4.46 25.41 10.63
N THR A 193 3.90 25.53 11.83
CA THR A 193 3.50 24.39 12.68
C THR A 193 1.99 24.29 12.85
N LEU A 194 1.48 23.08 13.05
CA LEU A 194 0.08 22.82 13.38
C LEU A 194 -0.02 22.14 14.74
N GLN A 195 -0.97 22.58 15.56
CA GLN A 195 -1.30 21.91 16.82
C GLN A 195 -2.24 20.74 16.57
N ILE A 196 -1.95 19.61 17.21
CA ILE A 196 -2.80 18.44 17.25
C ILE A 196 -3.21 18.16 18.70
N ALA A 197 -4.48 17.87 18.93
CA ALA A 197 -4.98 17.38 20.21
C ALA A 197 -5.24 15.86 20.12
N LEU A 198 -4.47 15.07 20.87
CA LEU A 198 -4.62 13.63 20.95
C LEU A 198 -5.46 13.28 22.18
N GLN A 199 -6.63 12.67 21.98
CA GLN A 199 -7.56 12.37 23.06
C GLN A 199 -7.63 10.88 23.36
N ASN A 200 -7.47 10.52 24.63
CA ASN A 200 -7.76 9.18 25.10
C ASN A 200 -9.25 9.04 25.41
N LYS A 201 -10.00 8.44 24.50
CA LYS A 201 -11.41 8.04 24.69
C LYS A 201 -11.52 6.52 24.84
N THR A 202 -10.47 5.85 25.30
CA THR A 202 -10.49 4.43 25.66
C THR A 202 -10.86 4.26 27.13
N ASN A 203 -10.99 3.02 27.59
CA ASN A 203 -11.13 2.69 29.02
C ASN A 203 -9.78 2.35 29.70
N SER A 204 -8.65 2.54 29.00
CA SER A 204 -7.31 2.24 29.50
C SER A 204 -6.53 3.51 29.82
N GLY A 205 -5.72 3.49 30.88
CA GLY A 205 -4.71 4.51 31.17
C GLY A 205 -3.36 4.25 30.50
N ASP A 206 -3.21 3.12 29.81
CA ASP A 206 -1.99 2.70 29.10
C ASP A 206 -2.23 2.76 27.59
N VAL A 207 -2.19 3.99 27.07
CA VAL A 207 -2.39 4.29 25.64
C VAL A 207 -1.23 5.15 25.15
N TYR A 208 -0.66 4.77 24.02
CA TYR A 208 0.44 5.46 23.36
C TYR A 208 0.00 5.96 22.00
N ALA A 209 0.49 7.14 21.63
CA ALA A 209 0.38 7.69 20.30
C ALA A 209 1.76 7.89 19.67
N TYR A 210 1.80 7.87 18.33
CA TYR A 210 3.00 8.10 17.53
C TYR A 210 2.62 8.94 16.32
N ILE A 211 3.47 9.87 15.90
CA ILE A 211 3.25 10.64 14.68
C ILE A 211 4.47 10.50 13.78
N THR A 212 4.26 10.01 12.56
CA THR A 212 5.31 9.73 11.58
C THR A 212 4.98 10.34 10.22
N GLY A 213 5.98 10.57 9.38
CA GLY A 213 5.77 10.98 7.98
C GLY A 213 7.03 11.58 7.36
N LEU A 214 6.86 12.40 6.33
CA LEU A 214 7.96 13.03 5.58
C LEU A 214 7.93 14.56 5.77
N ALA A 215 9.03 15.13 6.25
CA ALA A 215 9.13 16.57 6.48
C ALA A 215 9.27 17.31 5.14
N LEU A 216 8.20 18.01 4.74
CA LEU A 216 8.14 18.72 3.46
C LEU A 216 9.25 19.77 3.35
N GLU A 217 9.50 20.50 4.42
CA GLU A 217 10.51 21.56 4.50
C GLU A 217 11.95 21.03 4.60
N ARG A 218 12.12 19.70 4.70
CA ARG A 218 13.42 19.02 4.75
C ARG A 218 13.56 17.99 3.64
N ASN A 219 13.14 18.34 2.42
CA ASN A 219 13.29 17.50 1.23
C ASN A 219 12.70 16.09 1.46
N ASN A 220 11.53 16.01 2.08
CA ASN A 220 10.85 14.75 2.43
C ASN A 220 11.68 13.80 3.31
N THR A 221 12.51 14.34 4.22
CA THR A 221 13.23 13.51 5.19
C THR A 221 12.22 12.84 6.15
N PRO A 222 12.34 11.53 6.43
CA PRO A 222 11.50 10.88 7.43
C PRO A 222 11.56 11.58 8.79
N LEU A 223 10.42 11.65 9.47
CA LEU A 223 10.30 12.29 10.78
C LEU A 223 9.44 11.47 11.72
N PHE A 224 9.69 11.67 13.02
CA PHE A 224 8.80 11.31 14.12
C PHE A 224 8.60 12.51 15.04
N VAL A 225 7.42 12.66 15.63
CA VAL A 225 7.27 13.49 16.83
C VAL A 225 7.83 12.70 18.03
N GLN A 226 8.66 13.33 18.85
CA GLN A 226 9.23 12.70 20.05
C GLN A 226 8.19 12.54 21.16
N ALA A 227 8.52 11.72 22.18
CA ALA A 227 7.62 11.39 23.28
C ALA A 227 7.08 12.61 24.08
N ASP A 228 7.78 13.75 24.04
CA ASP A 228 7.33 15.01 24.65
C ASP A 228 6.21 15.72 23.86
N GLY A 229 5.92 15.28 22.63
CA GLY A 229 4.91 15.86 21.76
C GLY A 229 5.30 17.19 21.11
N GLN A 230 6.49 17.73 21.38
CA GLN A 230 6.91 19.05 20.93
C GLN A 230 8.12 18.99 19.99
N ASN A 231 9.08 18.12 20.27
CA ASN A 231 10.31 18.01 19.50
C ASN A 231 10.16 17.01 18.33
N ILE A 232 10.88 17.29 17.24
CA ILE A 232 10.89 16.44 16.04
C ILE A 232 12.20 15.65 15.96
N TYR A 233 12.08 14.33 15.88
CA TYR A 233 13.19 13.43 15.60
C TYR A 233 13.28 13.14 14.11
N TYR A 234 14.45 13.42 13.54
CA TYR A 234 14.81 13.05 12.17
C TYR A 234 15.79 11.87 12.23
N PRO A 235 15.37 10.65 11.88
CA PRO A 235 16.25 9.49 11.94
C PRO A 235 17.48 9.64 11.04
N ALA A 236 18.65 9.25 11.55
CA ALA A 236 19.84 9.09 10.71
C ALA A 236 19.76 7.78 9.91
N SER A 237 20.43 7.72 8.76
CA SER A 237 20.54 6.45 8.02
C SER A 237 21.37 5.45 8.83
N PRO A 238 20.81 4.29 9.21
CA PRO A 238 21.62 3.21 9.76
C PRO A 238 22.50 2.58 8.68
N GLN A 239 23.51 1.82 9.10
CA GLN A 239 24.34 1.00 8.20
C GLN A 239 23.65 -0.30 7.79
N GLU A 240 22.96 -0.93 8.75
CA GLU A 240 22.28 -2.21 8.57
C GLU A 240 20.76 -2.02 8.51
N ILE A 241 20.05 -3.05 8.03
CA ILE A 241 18.59 -3.09 8.06
C ILE A 241 18.06 -3.37 9.47
N GLN A 242 16.77 -3.09 9.69
CA GLN A 242 16.00 -3.48 10.88
C GLN A 242 16.57 -2.92 12.20
N GLN A 243 17.22 -1.76 12.16
CA GLN A 243 17.80 -1.11 13.34
C GLN A 243 16.73 -0.38 14.17
N PRO A 244 16.87 -0.30 15.50
CA PRO A 244 15.95 0.44 16.34
C PRO A 244 16.04 1.96 16.12
N LEU A 245 14.99 2.69 16.47
CA LEU A 245 15.06 4.16 16.58
C LEU A 245 16.03 4.58 17.69
N GLN A 246 16.65 5.75 17.54
CA GLN A 246 17.58 6.32 18.55
C GLN A 246 16.93 7.39 19.43
N ALA A 247 15.62 7.55 19.36
CA ALA A 247 14.85 8.49 20.18
C ALA A 247 13.55 7.82 20.66
N ASP A 248 13.07 8.21 21.85
CA ASP A 248 11.73 7.84 22.28
C ASP A 248 10.69 8.69 21.54
N VAL A 249 9.76 8.00 20.91
CA VAL A 249 8.68 8.57 20.08
C VAL A 249 7.30 8.15 20.58
N ALA A 250 7.22 7.47 21.73
CA ALA A 250 5.97 7.02 22.33
C ALA A 250 5.35 8.12 23.19
N ILE A 251 4.34 8.82 22.66
CA ILE A 251 3.61 9.87 23.36
C ILE A 251 2.55 9.21 24.24
N ARG A 252 2.71 9.27 25.56
CA ARG A 252 1.76 8.63 26.49
C ARG A 252 0.52 9.49 26.67
N LEU A 253 -0.67 8.95 26.37
CA LEU A 253 -1.92 9.70 26.50
C LEU A 253 -2.49 9.73 27.92
N GLY A 254 -2.06 8.83 28.82
CA GLY A 254 -2.49 8.83 30.22
C GLY A 254 -3.92 8.33 30.42
N ALA A 255 -4.60 8.81 31.47
CA ALA A 255 -5.92 8.30 31.88
C ALA A 255 -7.03 8.54 30.83
N PRO A 256 -8.12 7.75 30.85
CA PRO A 256 -9.33 8.03 30.07
C PRO A 256 -9.81 9.48 30.23
N GLY A 257 -10.23 10.09 29.13
CA GLY A 257 -10.65 11.50 29.07
C GLY A 257 -9.52 12.50 28.89
N ASN A 258 -8.25 12.10 29.07
CA ASN A 258 -7.13 13.02 28.94
C ASN A 258 -6.90 13.48 27.50
N THR A 259 -6.36 14.69 27.35
CA THR A 259 -5.92 15.27 26.08
C THR A 259 -4.45 15.64 26.15
N VAL A 260 -3.67 15.22 25.16
CA VAL A 260 -2.26 15.59 25.00
C VAL A 260 -2.13 16.46 23.75
N ASN A 261 -1.65 17.68 23.94
CA ASN A 261 -1.39 18.63 22.86
C ASN A 261 0.02 18.41 22.29
N VAL A 262 0.11 18.26 20.98
CA VAL A 262 1.37 18.03 20.26
C VAL A 262 1.50 19.01 19.10
N ARG A 263 2.73 19.22 18.61
CA ARG A 263 3.02 20.09 17.48
C ARG A 263 3.69 19.31 16.36
N ILE A 264 3.26 19.61 15.13
CA ILE A 264 3.86 19.04 13.91
C ILE A 264 4.34 20.14 12.97
N PRO A 265 5.41 19.90 12.20
CA PRO A 265 5.73 20.72 11.03
C PRO A 265 4.82 20.33 9.86
N LYS A 266 5.01 20.99 8.71
CA LYS A 266 4.48 20.50 7.44
C LYS A 266 5.01 19.09 7.12
N ILE A 267 4.09 18.20 6.83
CA ILE A 267 4.33 16.76 6.74
C ILE A 267 3.50 16.16 5.62
N ALA A 268 4.13 15.34 4.79
CA ALA A 268 3.47 14.53 3.76
C ALA A 268 3.46 13.06 4.16
N GLY A 269 2.38 12.35 3.79
CA GLY A 269 2.20 10.95 4.15
C GLY A 269 2.25 10.75 5.67
N GLY A 270 1.65 11.68 6.41
CA GLY A 270 1.60 11.66 7.86
C GLY A 270 0.69 10.55 8.36
N ARG A 271 1.10 9.89 9.44
CA ARG A 271 0.28 8.91 10.17
C ARG A 271 0.28 9.21 11.65
N ILE A 272 -0.89 9.12 12.26
CA ILE A 272 -1.06 9.15 13.71
C ILE A 272 -1.46 7.74 14.12
N TRP A 273 -0.58 7.06 14.83
CA TRP A 273 -0.75 5.69 15.29
C TRP A 273 -1.18 5.71 16.76
N PHE A 274 -2.00 4.74 17.15
CA PHE A 274 -2.34 4.50 18.54
C PHE A 274 -2.14 3.05 18.89
N SER A 275 -1.71 2.78 20.13
CA SER A 275 -1.69 1.43 20.69
C SER A 275 -2.16 1.41 22.14
N ILE A 276 -2.78 0.30 22.54
CA ILE A 276 -3.31 0.07 23.90
C ILE A 276 -2.51 -1.06 24.56
N GLY A 277 -2.09 -0.86 25.81
CA GLY A 277 -1.45 -1.86 26.66
C GLY A 277 0.02 -2.19 26.32
N ALA A 278 0.54 -1.70 25.20
CA ALA A 278 1.93 -1.88 24.80
C ALA A 278 2.39 -0.76 23.85
N ARG A 279 3.70 -0.48 23.85
CA ARG A 279 4.33 0.43 22.89
C ARG A 279 4.53 -0.24 21.52
N LEU A 280 4.35 0.53 20.45
CA LEU A 280 4.75 0.11 19.10
C LEU A 280 6.27 0.16 18.92
N THR A 281 6.77 -0.78 18.14
CA THR A 281 8.17 -0.87 17.70
C THR A 281 8.27 -0.46 16.23
N PHE A 282 8.95 0.65 15.98
CA PHE A 282 9.37 1.08 14.65
C PHE A 282 10.85 0.73 14.43
N LYS A 283 11.24 0.48 13.18
CA LYS A 283 12.63 0.20 12.81
C LYS A 283 13.09 1.05 11.63
N LEU A 284 14.39 1.02 11.36
CA LEU A 284 15.03 1.75 10.27
C LEU A 284 15.85 0.82 9.39
N ASN A 285 15.78 1.05 8.09
CA ASN A 285 16.68 0.52 7.08
C ASN A 285 17.58 1.63 6.52
N PRO A 286 18.70 1.30 5.84
CA PRO A 286 19.54 2.30 5.18
C PRO A 286 18.73 3.14 4.18
N GLY A 287 18.98 4.45 4.16
CA GLY A 287 18.20 5.40 3.37
C GLY A 287 18.24 6.82 3.95
N PRO A 288 17.80 7.06 5.21
CA PRO A 288 17.02 6.20 6.12
C PRO A 288 15.64 5.84 5.55
N ALA A 289 15.17 4.62 5.80
CA ALA A 289 13.80 4.20 5.47
C ALA A 289 13.11 3.65 6.72
N VAL A 290 11.95 4.22 7.07
CA VAL A 290 11.14 3.76 8.19
C VAL A 290 10.48 2.43 7.84
N VAL A 291 10.64 1.45 8.72
CA VAL A 291 9.91 0.18 8.70
C VAL A 291 8.76 0.33 9.68
N GLU A 292 7.56 0.45 9.13
CA GLU A 292 6.32 0.61 9.87
C GLU A 292 5.78 -0.73 10.39
N PRO A 293 4.92 -0.72 11.43
CA PRO A 293 4.26 -1.92 11.94
C PRO A 293 3.52 -2.71 10.85
N SER A 294 3.64 -4.04 10.88
CA SER A 294 2.93 -4.93 9.97
C SER A 294 1.90 -5.81 10.67
N VAL A 295 0.66 -5.79 10.18
CA VAL A 295 -0.41 -6.73 10.59
C VAL A 295 -0.43 -8.03 9.78
N THR A 296 0.43 -8.17 8.77
CA THR A 296 0.46 -9.33 7.86
C THR A 296 1.73 -10.17 7.97
N ASN A 297 2.73 -9.71 8.72
CA ASN A 297 3.93 -10.46 9.04
C ASN A 297 3.86 -11.02 10.47
N PRO A 298 3.66 -12.34 10.67
CA PRO A 298 3.56 -12.93 12.01
C PRO A 298 4.81 -12.78 12.88
N SER A 299 5.98 -12.48 12.30
CA SER A 299 7.22 -12.22 13.03
C SER A 299 7.42 -10.75 13.38
N ASP A 300 6.48 -9.86 13.00
CA ASP A 300 6.53 -8.45 13.37
C ASP A 300 6.29 -8.30 14.88
N PRO A 301 7.11 -7.50 15.61
CA PRO A 301 6.93 -7.31 17.05
C PRO A 301 5.58 -6.67 17.42
N ASN A 302 4.93 -6.01 16.47
CA ASN A 302 3.63 -5.36 16.65
C ASN A 302 2.46 -6.27 16.27
N TYR A 303 2.71 -7.51 15.82
CA TYR A 303 1.70 -8.38 15.24
C TYR A 303 0.57 -8.74 16.21
N ASN A 304 0.85 -8.82 17.52
CA ASN A 304 -0.16 -9.13 18.55
C ASN A 304 -0.52 -7.93 19.45
N ILE A 305 -0.13 -6.72 19.05
CA ILE A 305 -0.49 -5.49 19.78
C ILE A 305 -1.84 -4.98 19.27
N ASP A 306 -2.60 -4.40 20.18
CA ASP A 306 -3.82 -3.66 19.87
C ASP A 306 -3.44 -2.25 19.40
N TRP A 307 -3.44 -2.03 18.07
CA TRP A 307 -3.10 -0.76 17.46
C TRP A 307 -3.91 -0.44 16.20
N THR A 308 -3.90 0.84 15.82
CA THR A 308 -4.59 1.41 14.66
C THR A 308 -3.86 2.69 14.20
N PHE A 309 -4.28 3.30 13.09
CA PHE A 309 -3.80 4.62 12.67
C PHE A 309 -4.83 5.38 11.83
N CYS A 310 -4.62 6.70 11.73
CA CYS A 310 -5.24 7.55 10.70
C CYS A 310 -4.16 8.28 9.90
N GLU A 311 -4.54 8.81 8.74
CA GLU A 311 -3.62 9.39 7.77
C GLU A 311 -3.90 10.88 7.59
N PHE A 312 -2.85 11.65 7.27
CA PHE A 312 -2.99 13.06 6.99
C PHE A 312 -1.82 13.61 6.17
N THR A 313 -2.02 14.80 5.61
CA THR A 313 -0.97 15.65 5.04
C THR A 313 -1.25 17.08 5.43
N TYR A 314 -0.23 17.77 5.94
CA TYR A 314 -0.27 19.20 6.24
C TYR A 314 0.79 19.90 5.40
N ASN A 315 0.37 20.79 4.50
CA ASN A 315 1.23 21.53 3.58
C ASN A 315 0.80 23.00 3.49
N ASP A 316 1.40 23.76 2.57
CA ASP A 316 1.09 25.18 2.38
C ASP A 316 -0.35 25.46 1.91
N ALA A 317 -1.01 24.47 1.31
CA ALA A 317 -2.35 24.63 0.76
C ALA A 317 -3.45 24.25 1.76
N GLN A 318 -3.23 23.21 2.57
CA GLN A 318 -4.24 22.69 3.50
C GLN A 318 -3.67 21.66 4.50
N LEU A 319 -4.47 21.36 5.53
CA LEU A 319 -4.52 20.02 6.11
C LEU A 319 -5.57 19.19 5.37
N PHE A 320 -5.23 17.95 5.03
CA PHE A 320 -6.18 16.92 4.61
C PHE A 320 -5.94 15.68 5.47
N ALA A 321 -6.98 15.09 6.06
CA ALA A 321 -6.87 13.91 6.90
C ALA A 321 -8.02 12.93 6.67
N ASN A 322 -7.77 11.65 6.93
CA ASN A 322 -8.75 10.58 6.77
C ASN A 322 -8.57 9.50 7.83
N ILE A 323 -9.69 8.91 8.25
CA ILE A 323 -9.66 7.59 8.88
C ILE A 323 -9.26 6.58 7.80
N SER A 324 -8.57 5.49 8.15
CA SER A 324 -8.13 4.49 7.18
C SER A 324 -8.48 3.09 7.63
N TYR A 325 -9.24 2.37 6.81
CA TYR A 325 -9.59 0.96 6.97
C TYR A 325 -9.19 0.17 5.71
N VAL A 326 -8.31 0.72 4.88
CA VAL A 326 -7.82 0.10 3.64
C VAL A 326 -7.00 -1.16 3.95
N ASP A 327 -6.28 -1.15 5.07
CA ASP A 327 -5.42 -2.26 5.48
C ASP A 327 -6.13 -3.18 6.48
N PHE A 328 -6.65 -2.62 7.58
CA PHE A 328 -7.32 -3.38 8.62
C PHE A 328 -8.13 -2.45 9.53
N ILE A 329 -8.90 -3.05 10.42
CA ILE A 329 -9.72 -2.38 11.44
C ILE A 329 -9.37 -2.96 12.80
N ASN A 330 -9.23 -2.07 13.77
CA ASN A 330 -9.03 -2.45 15.15
C ASN A 330 -9.70 -1.41 16.07
N ILE A 331 -8.91 -0.53 16.71
CA ILE A 331 -9.42 0.46 17.66
C ILE A 331 -10.18 1.57 16.90
N PRO A 332 -11.37 1.99 17.37
CA PRO A 332 -12.08 3.14 16.82
C PRO A 332 -11.26 4.43 16.92
N ILE A 333 -11.26 5.22 15.84
CA ILE A 333 -10.71 6.58 15.80
C ILE A 333 -11.82 7.55 15.37
N SER A 334 -11.81 8.77 15.89
CA SER A 334 -12.56 9.90 15.34
C SER A 334 -11.65 11.08 15.02
N LEU A 335 -12.03 11.87 14.01
CA LEU A 335 -11.32 13.08 13.58
C LEU A 335 -12.19 14.31 13.83
N SER A 336 -11.56 15.42 14.22
CA SER A 336 -12.18 16.75 14.21
C SER A 336 -11.15 17.78 13.75
N LEU A 337 -11.54 18.63 12.81
CA LEU A 337 -10.68 19.68 12.26
C LEU A 337 -11.38 21.02 12.37
N THR A 338 -10.79 21.92 13.15
CA THR A 338 -11.26 23.29 13.30
C THR A 338 -10.35 24.23 12.52
N GLY A 339 -10.92 25.00 11.60
CA GLY A 339 -10.22 26.05 10.85
C GLY A 339 -10.18 27.38 11.61
N THR A 340 -9.34 28.32 11.18
CA THR A 340 -9.22 29.66 11.80
C THR A 340 -10.50 30.49 11.72
N SER A 341 -11.44 30.12 10.84
CA SER A 341 -12.79 30.71 10.79
C SER A 341 -13.72 30.24 11.92
N GLY A 342 -13.30 29.27 12.73
CA GLY A 342 -14.10 28.64 13.79
C GLY A 342 -14.96 27.46 13.32
N ASN A 343 -15.08 27.24 12.00
CA ASN A 343 -15.80 26.09 11.45
C ASN A 343 -15.11 24.79 11.80
N THR A 344 -15.89 23.76 12.17
CA THR A 344 -15.37 22.44 12.52
C THR A 344 -15.99 21.36 11.65
N GLN A 345 -15.12 20.56 11.01
CA GLN A 345 -15.49 19.31 10.35
C GLN A 345 -15.19 18.15 11.30
N THR A 346 -16.03 17.12 11.30
CA THR A 346 -15.82 15.92 12.13
C THR A 346 -15.95 14.68 11.28
N VAL A 347 -15.32 13.58 11.71
CA VAL A 347 -15.60 12.20 11.30
C VAL A 347 -15.70 11.41 12.60
N PRO A 348 -16.90 11.00 13.01
CA PRO A 348 -17.13 10.41 14.34
C PRO A 348 -16.59 8.98 14.49
N GLY A 349 -16.27 8.32 13.37
CA GLY A 349 -15.81 6.94 13.37
C GLY A 349 -16.89 5.95 13.83
N MET A 350 -16.43 4.78 14.29
CA MET A 350 -17.29 3.76 14.88
C MET A 350 -17.43 3.92 16.40
N GLY A 351 -18.49 3.34 16.96
CA GLY A 351 -18.63 3.20 18.42
C GLY A 351 -17.64 2.20 19.02
N PRO A 352 -17.57 2.10 20.36
CA PRO A 352 -16.66 1.18 21.04
C PRO A 352 -16.99 -0.30 20.76
N ASP A 353 -18.21 -0.61 20.35
CA ASP A 353 -18.67 -1.93 19.91
C ASP A 353 -18.41 -2.21 18.41
N GLY A 354 -17.82 -1.26 17.67
CA GLY A 354 -17.70 -1.28 16.23
C GLY A 354 -16.95 -2.51 15.69
N LEU A 355 -15.77 -2.83 16.26
CA LEU A 355 -15.01 -4.01 15.87
C LEU A 355 -15.84 -5.30 16.03
N GLN A 356 -16.54 -5.45 17.15
CA GLN A 356 -17.35 -6.64 17.42
C GLN A 356 -18.54 -6.74 16.46
N ARG A 357 -19.18 -5.62 16.11
CA ARG A 357 -20.25 -5.59 15.10
C ARG A 357 -19.73 -6.03 13.74
N ILE A 358 -18.58 -5.53 13.31
CA ILE A 358 -17.95 -5.93 12.05
C ILE A 358 -17.63 -7.43 12.03
N VAL A 359 -17.04 -7.96 13.10
CA VAL A 359 -16.76 -9.38 13.26
C VAL A 359 -18.03 -10.24 13.09
N ASN A 360 -19.13 -9.84 13.73
CA ASN A 360 -20.39 -10.57 13.66
C ASN A 360 -20.99 -10.54 12.24
N GLU A 361 -20.97 -9.38 11.59
CA GLU A 361 -21.47 -9.21 10.22
C GLU A 361 -20.63 -9.99 9.21
N LEU A 362 -19.30 -10.04 9.35
CA LEU A 362 -18.43 -10.82 8.48
C LEU A 362 -18.65 -12.32 8.62
N ARG A 363 -18.81 -12.83 9.85
CA ARG A 363 -19.19 -14.23 10.09
C ARG A 363 -20.54 -14.55 9.48
N THR A 364 -21.52 -13.66 9.64
CA THR A 364 -22.86 -13.80 9.05
C THR A 364 -22.80 -13.82 7.53
N GLN A 365 -21.98 -12.95 6.93
CA GLN A 365 -21.80 -12.90 5.49
C GLN A 365 -21.12 -14.17 4.96
N ALA A 366 -20.07 -14.66 5.62
CA ALA A 366 -19.41 -15.92 5.26
C ALA A 366 -20.37 -17.12 5.33
N GLN A 367 -21.25 -17.17 6.33
CA GLN A 367 -22.30 -18.20 6.41
C GLN A 367 -23.32 -18.10 5.27
N ARG A 368 -23.62 -16.88 4.81
CA ARG A 368 -24.60 -16.63 3.74
C ARG A 368 -24.11 -17.07 2.37
N ASP A 369 -22.86 -16.78 2.02
CA ASP A 369 -22.34 -16.97 0.65
C ASP A 369 -21.18 -17.97 0.54
N GLY A 370 -20.68 -18.51 1.66
CA GLY A 370 -19.56 -19.45 1.70
C GLY A 370 -18.21 -18.84 1.30
N ARG A 371 -18.09 -17.51 1.23
CA ARG A 371 -16.85 -16.80 0.91
C ARG A 371 -16.07 -16.45 2.17
N PRO A 372 -14.74 -16.25 2.08
CA PRO A 372 -13.85 -16.19 3.26
C PRO A 372 -13.89 -14.83 3.99
N TRP A 373 -15.07 -14.24 4.15
CA TRP A 373 -15.24 -12.99 4.89
C TRP A 373 -14.87 -13.13 6.37
N ASP A 374 -15.10 -14.30 6.95
CA ASP A 374 -14.72 -14.66 8.32
C ASP A 374 -13.20 -14.83 8.47
N GLN A 375 -12.48 -15.21 7.42
CA GLN A 375 -11.01 -15.30 7.42
C GLN A 375 -10.31 -13.93 7.46
N LEU A 376 -11.06 -12.83 7.31
CA LEU A 376 -10.56 -11.49 7.58
C LEU A 376 -10.31 -11.25 9.06
N ILE A 377 -10.96 -12.01 9.95
CA ILE A 377 -10.86 -11.83 11.39
C ILE A 377 -9.56 -12.47 11.88
N TYR A 378 -8.67 -11.65 12.43
CA TYR A 378 -7.50 -12.12 13.14
C TYR A 378 -7.81 -12.19 14.64
N GLU A 379 -7.66 -13.37 15.21
CA GLU A 379 -7.86 -13.62 16.63
C GLU A 379 -6.54 -13.77 17.36
N SER A 380 -6.46 -13.22 18.57
CA SER A 380 -5.36 -13.40 19.51
C SER A 380 -5.93 -13.78 20.87
N ASN A 381 -5.37 -14.81 21.50
CA ASN A 381 -5.85 -15.33 22.79
C ASN A 381 -7.36 -15.64 22.83
N GLY A 382 -7.90 -16.17 21.74
CA GLY A 382 -9.31 -16.56 21.62
C GLY A 382 -10.30 -15.40 21.51
N ARG A 383 -9.83 -14.19 21.18
CA ARG A 383 -10.67 -13.01 20.93
C ARG A 383 -10.27 -12.32 19.62
N PRO A 384 -11.22 -11.75 18.87
CA PRO A 384 -10.90 -10.89 17.74
C PRO A 384 -10.00 -9.74 18.19
N LEU A 385 -8.81 -9.64 17.59
CA LEU A 385 -7.88 -8.52 17.80
C LEU A 385 -8.03 -7.48 16.69
N ARG A 386 -8.25 -7.92 15.44
CA ARG A 386 -8.46 -7.02 14.30
C ARG A 386 -9.18 -7.71 13.16
N VAL A 387 -9.63 -6.92 12.19
CA VAL A 387 -10.18 -7.40 10.92
C VAL A 387 -9.30 -6.88 9.79
N LEU A 388 -8.69 -7.77 9.00
CA LEU A 388 -7.92 -7.42 7.81
C LEU A 388 -8.84 -7.01 6.66
N SER A 389 -8.35 -6.19 5.75
CA SER A 389 -9.06 -5.94 4.49
C SER A 389 -8.94 -7.14 3.54
N PRO A 390 -9.82 -7.23 2.52
CA PRO A 390 -9.71 -8.23 1.46
C PRO A 390 -8.35 -8.26 0.76
N ASN A 391 -7.69 -7.09 0.64
CA ASN A 391 -6.33 -7.00 0.12
C ASN A 391 -5.33 -7.72 1.02
N ASN A 392 -5.36 -7.44 2.33
CA ASN A 392 -4.41 -8.03 3.26
C ASN A 392 -4.60 -9.53 3.48
N LEU A 393 -5.82 -10.06 3.32
CA LEU A 393 -6.01 -11.51 3.28
C LEU A 393 -5.22 -12.17 2.15
N MET A 394 -5.10 -11.50 1.00
CA MET A 394 -4.34 -12.02 -0.15
C MET A 394 -2.82 -12.03 0.06
N VAL A 395 -2.30 -11.35 1.09
CA VAL A 395 -0.87 -11.42 1.44
C VAL A 395 -0.51 -12.80 1.99
N GLY A 396 -1.38 -13.37 2.84
CA GLY A 396 -1.22 -14.72 3.39
C GLY A 396 -1.85 -15.83 2.52
N ASN A 397 -2.86 -15.48 1.72
CA ASN A 397 -3.59 -16.41 0.87
C ASN A 397 -3.92 -15.78 -0.49
N GLU A 398 -2.97 -15.82 -1.42
CA GLU A 398 -3.07 -15.19 -2.75
C GLU A 398 -4.36 -15.55 -3.51
N ASN A 399 -4.93 -16.74 -3.27
CA ASN A 399 -6.10 -17.25 -3.98
C ASN A 399 -7.42 -17.11 -3.20
N ALA A 400 -7.44 -16.39 -2.07
CA ALA A 400 -8.60 -16.30 -1.16
C ALA A 400 -9.92 -16.00 -1.88
N TRP A 401 -9.90 -15.11 -2.86
CA TRP A 401 -11.12 -14.64 -3.52
C TRP A 401 -11.48 -15.40 -4.79
N GLY A 402 -10.58 -16.21 -5.36
CA GLY A 402 -10.81 -17.03 -6.55
C GLY A 402 -11.71 -16.36 -7.61
N ASN A 403 -12.86 -16.99 -7.87
CA ASN A 403 -13.87 -16.56 -8.85
C ASN A 403 -14.99 -15.66 -8.28
N TYR A 404 -14.78 -15.01 -7.12
CA TYR A 404 -15.83 -14.27 -6.41
C TYR A 404 -16.55 -13.24 -7.29
N TRP A 405 -15.80 -12.53 -8.13
CA TRP A 405 -16.34 -11.46 -8.98
C TRP A 405 -16.75 -11.90 -10.40
N ASP A 406 -16.48 -13.14 -10.80
CA ASP A 406 -16.58 -13.59 -12.20
C ASP A 406 -17.99 -13.37 -12.78
N GLY A 407 -19.03 -13.72 -12.01
CA GLY A 407 -20.42 -13.55 -12.43
C GLY A 407 -20.81 -12.08 -12.63
N TYR A 408 -20.45 -11.23 -11.68
CA TYR A 408 -20.72 -9.78 -11.76
C TYR A 408 -19.98 -9.15 -12.93
N ILE A 409 -18.69 -9.47 -13.11
CA ILE A 409 -17.86 -8.97 -14.22
C ILE A 409 -18.43 -9.44 -15.55
N GLN A 410 -18.85 -10.71 -15.67
CA GLN A 410 -19.46 -11.20 -16.90
C GLN A 410 -20.74 -10.42 -17.25
N ALA A 411 -21.58 -10.14 -16.26
CA ALA A 411 -22.79 -9.33 -16.45
C ALA A 411 -22.47 -7.88 -16.88
N VAL A 412 -21.49 -7.25 -16.22
CA VAL A 412 -21.01 -5.91 -16.58
C VAL A 412 -20.50 -5.87 -18.01
N TRP A 413 -19.66 -6.83 -18.40
CA TRP A 413 -19.14 -6.91 -19.77
C TRP A 413 -20.26 -7.14 -20.79
N ASN A 414 -21.22 -8.01 -20.48
CA ASN A 414 -22.36 -8.27 -21.37
C ASN A 414 -23.23 -7.02 -21.59
N LYS A 415 -23.53 -6.27 -20.52
CA LYS A 415 -24.29 -5.02 -20.59
C LYS A 415 -23.59 -4.00 -21.49
N TYR A 416 -22.32 -3.73 -21.22
CA TYR A 416 -21.56 -2.68 -21.91
C TYR A 416 -21.04 -3.04 -23.29
N ARG A 417 -21.32 -4.25 -23.81
CA ARG A 417 -21.21 -4.51 -25.26
C ARG A 417 -22.29 -3.77 -26.04
N ASN A 418 -23.48 -3.63 -25.46
CA ASN A 418 -24.66 -3.08 -26.15
C ASN A 418 -25.02 -1.66 -25.65
N GLU A 419 -24.54 -1.28 -24.48
CA GLU A 419 -24.80 0.02 -23.87
C GLU A 419 -23.51 0.84 -23.71
N ASN A 420 -23.65 2.18 -23.79
CA ASN A 420 -22.56 3.08 -23.44
C ASN A 420 -22.30 3.06 -21.93
N LEU A 421 -21.03 3.08 -21.55
CA LEU A 421 -20.56 3.44 -20.22
C LEU A 421 -19.80 4.77 -20.32
N THR A 422 -20.11 5.71 -19.43
CA THR A 422 -19.42 7.00 -19.35
C THR A 422 -18.70 7.13 -18.01
N ILE A 423 -17.40 7.39 -18.04
CA ILE A 423 -16.61 7.79 -16.88
C ILE A 423 -16.39 9.30 -16.94
N ASN A 424 -16.93 10.02 -15.96
CA ASN A 424 -16.46 11.36 -15.66
C ASN A 424 -15.13 11.25 -14.91
N THR A 425 -14.06 11.68 -15.55
CA THR A 425 -12.70 11.60 -14.99
C THR A 425 -12.45 12.61 -13.87
N GLN A 426 -13.31 13.63 -13.75
CA GLN A 426 -13.17 14.79 -12.87
C GLN A 426 -11.77 15.44 -13.01
N ALA A 427 -11.25 15.38 -14.23
CA ALA A 427 -9.93 15.84 -14.64
C ALA A 427 -10.02 16.41 -16.07
N ALA A 428 -8.88 16.81 -16.64
CA ALA A 428 -8.82 17.46 -17.95
C ALA A 428 -9.46 16.65 -19.10
N ALA A 429 -9.51 15.32 -18.98
CA ALA A 429 -10.13 14.41 -19.94
C ALA A 429 -11.68 14.51 -19.97
N GLY A 430 -12.29 15.13 -18.97
CA GLY A 430 -13.74 15.27 -18.88
C GLY A 430 -14.47 13.92 -18.87
N ASN A 431 -15.55 13.82 -19.65
CA ASN A 431 -16.35 12.61 -19.80
C ASN A 431 -15.80 11.71 -20.91
N LEU A 432 -15.41 10.49 -20.57
CA LEU A 432 -14.99 9.47 -21.51
C LEU A 432 -16.09 8.42 -21.65
N THR A 433 -16.63 8.27 -22.86
CA THR A 433 -17.70 7.32 -23.15
C THR A 433 -17.17 6.19 -24.02
N GLY A 434 -17.56 4.96 -23.68
CA GLY A 434 -17.04 3.76 -24.29
C GLY A 434 -18.00 2.58 -24.26
N ARG A 435 -17.55 1.48 -24.87
CA ARG A 435 -18.22 0.17 -24.89
C ARG A 435 -17.19 -0.94 -24.79
N VAL A 436 -17.67 -2.11 -24.42
CA VAL A 436 -16.90 -3.35 -24.53
C VAL A 436 -16.85 -3.75 -26.00
N GLN A 437 -15.64 -3.89 -26.53
CA GLN A 437 -15.36 -4.45 -27.86
C GLN A 437 -14.38 -5.61 -27.71
N GLY A 438 -14.76 -6.78 -28.25
CA GLY A 438 -14.05 -8.02 -27.94
C GLY A 438 -14.09 -8.32 -26.44
N GLU A 439 -12.91 -8.39 -25.83
CA GLU A 439 -12.74 -8.67 -24.39
C GLU A 439 -12.44 -7.42 -23.54
N GLU A 440 -12.35 -6.24 -24.15
CA GLU A 440 -11.91 -5.01 -23.48
C GLU A 440 -12.97 -3.91 -23.52
N LEU A 441 -13.09 -3.17 -22.42
CA LEU A 441 -13.81 -1.89 -22.36
C LEU A 441 -12.91 -0.80 -22.97
N GLN A 442 -13.32 -0.24 -24.10
CA GLN A 442 -12.57 0.82 -24.78
C GLN A 442 -13.10 2.20 -24.38
N LEU A 443 -12.27 3.04 -23.76
CA LEU A 443 -12.64 4.37 -23.25
C LEU A 443 -11.83 5.49 -23.94
N GLY A 444 -11.68 5.40 -25.27
CA GLY A 444 -11.04 6.44 -26.07
C GLY A 444 -9.60 6.71 -25.63
N GLU A 445 -9.29 7.95 -25.26
CA GLU A 445 -7.94 8.38 -24.87
C GLU A 445 -7.41 7.71 -23.58
N ALA A 446 -8.29 7.20 -22.71
CA ALA A 446 -7.88 6.38 -21.57
C ALA A 446 -7.41 4.97 -21.98
N GLY A 447 -7.62 4.60 -23.24
CA GLY A 447 -7.29 3.29 -23.80
C GLY A 447 -8.26 2.19 -23.38
N ASN A 448 -7.74 0.97 -23.38
CA ASN A 448 -8.53 -0.23 -23.18
C ASN A 448 -8.36 -0.79 -21.76
N PHE A 449 -9.45 -1.32 -21.20
CA PHE A 449 -9.49 -1.95 -19.89
C PHE A 449 -9.96 -3.40 -20.05
N GLY A 450 -9.05 -4.34 -19.79
CA GLY A 450 -9.41 -5.76 -19.70
C GLY A 450 -10.32 -6.05 -18.51
N ARG A 451 -10.89 -7.26 -18.47
CA ARG A 451 -11.64 -7.76 -17.31
C ARG A 451 -10.74 -7.76 -16.06
N PRO A 452 -11.16 -7.10 -14.96
CA PRO A 452 -10.40 -7.17 -13.71
C PRO A 452 -10.55 -8.58 -13.10
N SER A 453 -9.59 -8.96 -12.28
CA SER A 453 -9.69 -10.06 -11.32
C SER A 453 -10.20 -9.56 -9.97
N ALA A 454 -10.49 -10.49 -9.06
CA ALA A 454 -10.76 -10.12 -7.66
C ALA A 454 -9.62 -9.32 -7.02
N ARG A 455 -8.37 -9.68 -7.35
CA ARG A 455 -7.18 -8.96 -6.89
C ARG A 455 -7.18 -7.53 -7.42
N ASP A 456 -7.46 -7.34 -8.70
CA ASP A 456 -7.48 -6.00 -9.28
C ASP A 456 -8.55 -5.14 -8.58
N ILE A 457 -9.76 -5.66 -8.38
CA ILE A 457 -10.85 -4.93 -7.72
C ILE A 457 -10.50 -4.54 -6.27
N PHE A 458 -10.04 -5.47 -5.44
CA PHE A 458 -9.76 -5.18 -4.03
C PHE A 458 -8.51 -4.34 -3.82
N THR A 459 -7.48 -4.50 -4.66
CA THR A 459 -6.21 -3.75 -4.54
C THR A 459 -6.21 -2.42 -5.27
N CYS A 460 -7.13 -2.22 -6.23
CA CYS A 460 -7.22 -1.04 -7.09
C CYS A 460 -5.92 -0.66 -7.83
N SER A 461 -4.96 -1.58 -7.99
CA SER A 461 -3.59 -1.22 -8.41
C SER A 461 -2.95 -2.19 -9.41
N THR A 462 -3.64 -3.29 -9.74
CA THR A 462 -3.14 -4.34 -10.64
C THR A 462 -4.03 -4.48 -11.87
N GLY A 463 -3.55 -5.23 -12.87
CA GLY A 463 -4.31 -5.52 -14.09
C GLY A 463 -4.81 -4.25 -14.79
N PRO A 464 -6.12 -4.11 -15.08
CA PRO A 464 -6.67 -2.92 -15.73
C PRO A 464 -6.53 -1.65 -14.88
N PHE A 465 -6.25 -1.75 -13.58
CA PHE A 465 -6.08 -0.63 -12.65
C PHE A 465 -4.61 -0.28 -12.37
N ALA A 466 -3.67 -0.84 -13.13
CA ALA A 466 -2.28 -0.40 -13.08
C ALA A 466 -2.13 1.01 -13.69
N THR A 467 -1.54 1.93 -12.92
CA THR A 467 -1.23 3.29 -13.37
C THR A 467 -0.01 3.30 -14.30
N GLY A 468 0.10 4.34 -15.12
CA GLY A 468 1.20 4.50 -16.06
C GLY A 468 1.36 5.94 -16.55
N SER A 469 1.98 6.11 -17.72
CA SER A 469 2.20 7.46 -18.29
C SER A 469 0.93 8.10 -18.87
N ASN A 470 -0.14 7.33 -19.09
CA ASN A 470 -1.40 7.83 -19.64
C ASN A 470 -2.25 8.48 -18.52
N GLN A 471 -2.35 9.81 -18.55
CA GLN A 471 -3.08 10.57 -17.53
C GLN A 471 -4.60 10.36 -17.59
N ALA A 472 -5.20 10.25 -18.79
CA ALA A 472 -6.62 9.95 -18.93
C ALA A 472 -6.96 8.58 -18.33
N ARG A 473 -6.08 7.58 -18.56
CA ARG A 473 -6.19 6.26 -17.91
C ARG A 473 -6.12 6.38 -16.40
N ASN A 474 -5.11 7.07 -15.87
CA ASN A 474 -4.94 7.26 -14.44
C ASN A 474 -6.14 7.96 -13.79
N ALA A 475 -6.83 8.84 -14.53
CA ALA A 475 -8.03 9.51 -14.04
C ALA A 475 -9.28 8.60 -14.07
N VAL A 476 -9.37 7.65 -15.00
CA VAL A 476 -10.45 6.65 -15.08
C VAL A 476 -10.34 5.60 -13.97
N ILE A 477 -9.12 5.15 -13.66
CA ILE A 477 -8.87 4.02 -12.75
C ILE A 477 -9.63 4.14 -11.41
N PRO A 478 -9.55 5.25 -10.66
CA PRO A 478 -10.26 5.38 -9.39
C PRO A 478 -11.78 5.21 -9.53
N ARG A 479 -12.37 5.79 -10.58
CA ARG A 479 -13.82 5.79 -10.78
C ARG A 479 -14.32 4.40 -11.14
N LEU A 480 -13.61 3.71 -12.02
CA LEU A 480 -13.97 2.36 -12.42
C LEU A 480 -13.76 1.37 -11.27
N ALA A 481 -12.65 1.47 -10.53
CA ALA A 481 -12.37 0.62 -9.36
C ALA A 481 -13.40 0.83 -8.23
N ALA A 482 -13.77 2.08 -7.94
CA ALA A 482 -14.83 2.38 -6.98
C ALA A 482 -16.19 1.83 -7.42
N ALA A 483 -16.52 1.92 -8.71
CA ALA A 483 -17.76 1.39 -9.26
C ALA A 483 -17.86 -0.15 -9.14
N PHE A 484 -16.74 -0.88 -9.28
CA PHE A 484 -16.68 -2.32 -9.00
C PHE A 484 -16.84 -2.62 -7.50
N ASN A 485 -16.05 -1.97 -6.64
CA ASN A 485 -16.11 -2.22 -5.19
C ASN A 485 -17.52 -1.98 -4.63
N ARG A 486 -18.20 -0.93 -5.12
CA ARG A 486 -19.59 -0.58 -4.75
C ARG A 486 -20.66 -1.34 -5.52
N SER A 487 -20.27 -2.21 -6.44
CA SER A 487 -21.14 -2.99 -7.31
C SER A 487 -22.24 -2.17 -8.01
N ILE A 488 -21.92 -0.97 -8.51
CA ILE A 488 -22.90 -0.06 -9.11
C ILE A 488 -22.99 -0.11 -10.64
N LEU A 489 -22.11 -0.85 -11.31
CA LEU A 489 -22.03 -0.89 -12.78
C LEU A 489 -23.31 -1.48 -13.43
N LEU A 490 -24.07 -2.30 -12.72
CA LEU A 490 -25.30 -2.89 -13.26
C LEU A 490 -26.55 -2.04 -13.01
N ASN A 491 -26.60 -1.27 -11.93
CA ASN A 491 -27.81 -0.63 -11.42
C ASN A 491 -27.81 0.91 -11.47
N THR A 492 -26.71 1.55 -11.88
CA THR A 492 -26.63 3.01 -12.08
C THR A 492 -27.46 3.47 -13.28
N PRO A 493 -28.49 4.32 -13.09
CA PRO A 493 -29.24 4.92 -14.19
C PRO A 493 -28.34 5.74 -15.12
N GLY A 494 -28.54 5.60 -16.43
CA GLY A 494 -27.79 6.36 -17.44
C GLY A 494 -26.32 5.94 -17.61
N ASN A 495 -25.81 4.96 -16.85
CA ASN A 495 -24.46 4.41 -16.98
C ASN A 495 -23.33 5.46 -16.90
N GLN A 496 -23.50 6.48 -16.06
CA GLN A 496 -22.50 7.52 -15.82
C GLN A 496 -21.86 7.34 -14.45
N PHE A 497 -20.53 7.30 -14.38
CA PHE A 497 -19.80 7.07 -13.13
C PHE A 497 -18.74 8.17 -12.92
N PRO A 498 -18.62 8.75 -11.71
CA PRO A 498 -19.42 8.45 -10.53
C PRO A 498 -20.82 9.12 -10.53
N ASN A 499 -21.09 10.07 -11.43
CA ASN A 499 -22.22 11.01 -11.35
C ASN A 499 -23.65 10.43 -11.42
N GLY A 500 -23.85 9.19 -11.90
CA GLY A 500 -25.17 8.56 -12.01
C GLY A 500 -25.63 7.80 -10.77
N SER A 501 -24.80 7.72 -9.72
CA SER A 501 -25.08 6.95 -8.51
C SER A 501 -24.91 7.81 -7.27
N ASP A 502 -25.59 7.44 -6.20
CA ASP A 502 -25.41 8.01 -4.86
C ASP A 502 -25.17 6.88 -3.84
N PRO A 503 -24.76 7.20 -2.59
CA PRO A 503 -24.47 6.21 -1.57
C PRO A 503 -25.60 5.21 -1.28
N SER A 504 -26.88 5.56 -1.51
CA SER A 504 -28.01 4.64 -1.32
C SER A 504 -28.02 3.47 -2.31
N LYS A 505 -27.31 3.61 -3.44
CA LYS A 505 -27.22 2.58 -4.49
C LYS A 505 -26.00 1.67 -4.33
N TYR A 506 -25.08 2.01 -3.42
CA TYR A 506 -23.86 1.24 -3.23
C TYR A 506 -24.17 -0.11 -2.56
N TYR A 507 -23.42 -1.13 -2.94
CA TYR A 507 -23.42 -2.47 -2.34
C TYR A 507 -24.77 -3.21 -2.39
N GLN A 508 -25.61 -2.89 -3.38
CA GLN A 508 -26.94 -3.50 -3.55
C GLN A 508 -26.91 -4.82 -4.36
N ASP A 509 -25.81 -5.13 -5.03
CA ASP A 509 -25.63 -6.43 -5.69
C ASP A 509 -25.21 -7.49 -4.66
N VAL A 510 -25.60 -8.73 -4.89
CA VAL A 510 -25.20 -9.87 -4.05
C VAL A 510 -23.69 -10.12 -4.11
N THR A 511 -23.04 -9.75 -5.21
CA THR A 511 -21.58 -9.74 -5.35
C THR A 511 -21.07 -8.31 -5.23
N THR A 512 -20.44 -8.00 -4.10
CA THR A 512 -19.96 -6.66 -3.80
C THR A 512 -18.78 -6.70 -2.83
N ASN A 513 -18.12 -5.58 -2.56
CA ASN A 513 -17.14 -5.53 -1.46
C ASN A 513 -17.88 -5.51 -0.12
N HIS A 514 -18.25 -6.69 0.41
CA HIS A 514 -18.99 -6.80 1.67
C HIS A 514 -18.21 -6.30 2.88
N TYR A 515 -16.87 -6.38 2.87
CA TYR A 515 -16.05 -5.72 3.88
C TYR A 515 -16.36 -4.22 3.92
N SER A 516 -16.24 -3.52 2.79
CA SER A 516 -16.53 -2.09 2.71
C SER A 516 -17.99 -1.76 3.07
N ARG A 517 -18.96 -2.53 2.56
CA ARG A 517 -20.39 -2.39 2.93
C ARG A 517 -20.59 -2.40 4.45
N ILE A 518 -20.01 -3.39 5.13
CA ILE A 518 -20.13 -3.59 6.58
C ILE A 518 -19.41 -2.46 7.33
N VAL A 519 -18.23 -2.04 6.86
CA VAL A 519 -17.51 -0.91 7.46
C VAL A 519 -18.39 0.32 7.49
N HIS A 520 -18.93 0.76 6.34
CA HIS A 520 -19.82 1.92 6.28
C HIS A 520 -21.05 1.76 7.18
N GLN A 521 -21.67 0.57 7.21
CA GLN A 521 -22.85 0.30 8.06
C GLN A 521 -22.57 0.47 9.57
N VAL A 522 -21.34 0.25 10.01
CA VAL A 522 -20.95 0.31 11.43
C VAL A 522 -20.47 1.71 11.84
N GLN A 523 -20.02 2.56 10.90
CA GLN A 523 -19.67 3.94 11.20
C GLN A 523 -20.91 4.73 11.65
N ARG A 524 -20.75 5.63 12.62
CA ARG A 524 -21.86 6.40 13.22
C ARG A 524 -22.60 7.26 12.19
N ASP A 525 -21.89 7.74 11.16
CA ASP A 525 -22.44 8.58 10.11
C ASP A 525 -22.28 7.97 8.70
N GLY A 526 -21.96 6.68 8.62
CA GLY A 526 -21.77 5.97 7.37
C GLY A 526 -20.43 6.18 6.68
N ARG A 527 -19.54 7.06 7.18
CA ARG A 527 -18.30 7.42 6.48
C ARG A 527 -17.08 6.67 6.98
N GLY A 528 -16.34 6.04 6.06
CA GLY A 528 -15.10 5.32 6.37
C GLY A 528 -14.33 4.94 5.10
N TYR A 529 -13.00 4.85 5.19
CA TYR A 529 -12.14 4.64 4.04
C TYR A 529 -11.79 3.15 3.90
N ALA A 530 -12.65 2.35 3.27
CA ALA A 530 -12.56 0.90 3.32
C ALA A 530 -11.83 0.25 2.13
N PHE A 531 -11.52 1.01 1.08
CA PHE A 531 -10.71 0.58 -0.05
C PHE A 531 -10.00 1.79 -0.70
N PRO A 532 -8.94 1.62 -1.51
CA PRO A 532 -8.05 2.72 -1.93
C PRO A 532 -8.66 3.91 -2.67
N TYR A 533 -9.90 3.80 -3.17
CA TYR A 533 -10.59 4.84 -3.93
C TYR A 533 -12.01 5.08 -3.39
N ASP A 534 -12.21 4.91 -2.09
CA ASP A 534 -13.50 5.15 -1.43
C ASP A 534 -13.85 6.65 -1.37
N ASP A 535 -12.88 7.51 -1.62
CA ASP A 535 -13.03 8.97 -1.74
C ASP A 535 -13.69 9.41 -3.06
N VAL A 536 -13.81 8.51 -4.05
CA VAL A 536 -14.49 8.84 -5.30
C VAL A 536 -15.97 9.10 -5.04
N VAL A 537 -16.44 10.29 -5.36
CA VAL A 537 -17.85 10.70 -5.23
C VAL A 537 -18.32 11.41 -6.49
N PRO A 538 -19.64 11.44 -6.77
CA PRO A 538 -20.23 12.29 -7.80
C PRO A 538 -19.74 13.75 -7.69
N ASP A 539 -19.77 14.49 -8.78
CA ASP A 539 -19.61 15.94 -8.73
C ASP A 539 -20.67 16.57 -7.81
N GLY A 540 -20.24 17.38 -6.84
CA GLY A 540 -21.11 17.92 -5.80
C GLY A 540 -21.62 16.87 -4.79
N GLY A 541 -21.12 15.63 -4.87
CA GLY A 541 -21.40 14.55 -3.92
C GLY A 541 -20.80 14.80 -2.55
N ARG A 542 -21.31 14.07 -1.56
CA ARG A 542 -20.83 14.14 -0.17
C ARG A 542 -19.73 13.13 0.08
N ASP A 543 -18.80 13.48 0.97
CA ASP A 543 -17.78 12.57 1.49
C ASP A 543 -18.42 11.28 2.03
N VAL A 544 -17.86 10.15 1.61
CA VAL A 544 -18.19 8.81 2.14
C VAL A 544 -16.97 8.12 2.76
N ALA A 545 -15.77 8.67 2.55
CA ALA A 545 -14.51 8.07 2.95
C ALA A 545 -14.11 8.45 4.38
N GLY A 546 -14.75 9.46 4.98
CA GLY A 546 -14.43 9.90 6.33
C GLY A 546 -13.19 10.79 6.32
N THR A 547 -13.28 11.85 5.53
CA THR A 547 -12.22 12.83 5.31
C THR A 547 -12.57 14.17 5.97
N VAL A 548 -11.54 14.92 6.37
CA VAL A 548 -11.64 16.32 6.80
C VAL A 548 -10.52 17.11 6.14
N PHE A 549 -10.80 18.35 5.75
CA PHE A 549 -9.76 19.23 5.19
C PHE A 549 -10.04 20.71 5.44
N ASP A 550 -8.99 21.51 5.59
CA ASP A 550 -9.11 22.95 5.75
C ASP A 550 -7.85 23.65 5.23
N GLY A 551 -8.01 24.75 4.49
CA GLY A 551 -6.91 25.53 3.93
C GLY A 551 -6.16 26.38 4.98
N SER A 552 -6.80 26.66 6.11
CA SER A 552 -6.29 27.43 7.23
C SER A 552 -6.59 26.69 8.55
N PRO A 553 -6.01 25.49 8.76
CA PRO A 553 -6.29 24.67 9.93
C PRO A 553 -5.77 25.34 11.21
N GLN A 554 -6.59 25.38 12.25
CA GLN A 554 -6.21 25.89 13.57
C GLN A 554 -5.88 24.74 14.54
N LEU A 555 -6.74 23.71 14.57
CA LEU A 555 -6.59 22.57 15.46
C LEU A 555 -7.07 21.29 14.79
N PHE A 556 -6.22 20.26 14.80
CA PHE A 556 -6.60 18.91 14.40
C PHE A 556 -6.68 18.00 15.62
N THR A 557 -7.88 17.55 15.96
CA THR A 557 -8.13 16.65 17.10
C THR A 557 -8.34 15.23 16.60
N VAL A 558 -7.63 14.28 17.21
CA VAL A 558 -7.79 12.84 16.95
C VAL A 558 -8.04 12.13 18.26
N ALA A 559 -9.16 11.41 18.35
CA ALA A 559 -9.53 10.65 19.52
C ALA A 559 -9.49 9.15 19.23
N VAL A 560 -8.99 8.37 20.18
CA VAL A 560 -8.90 6.91 20.10
C VAL A 560 -9.80 6.25 21.15
N GLY A 561 -10.53 5.19 20.77
CA GLY A 561 -11.34 4.35 21.66
C GLY A 561 -12.86 4.44 21.46
N GLY A 562 -13.36 5.53 20.86
CA GLY A 562 -14.76 5.68 20.47
C GLY A 562 -15.77 5.82 21.62
N ASN A 563 -15.34 5.83 22.90
CA ASN A 563 -16.23 5.99 24.05
C ASN A 563 -16.75 7.42 24.23
#